data_AF-A9AZ81-F1
#
_entry.id   AF-A9AZ81-F1
#
_cell.length_a   1.000
_cell.length_b   1.000
_cell.length_c   1.000
_cell.angle_alpha   90.00
_cell.angle_beta   90.00
_cell.angle_gamma   90.00
#
_symmetry.space_group_name_H-M   'P 1'
#
loop_
_entity.id
_entity.type
_entity.pdbx_description
1 polymer ?
#
loop_
_entity_poly.entity_id
_entity_poly.type
_entity_poly.pdbx_seq_one_letter_code
_entity_poly.pdbx_strand_id
1 'polypeptide(L)'
;MSDNPFLDRFREQSRTSGKIKPQAPASDPNADSDKPKKSPSLTAQRAGSIAEQRIQAAMEDGMFDNLPGEGQPIDLNDDMYIPAELRMAFRVMKGSQQGAPWVALQHDYNNHINRYQIWLRNNRETWAVTSINEQERLRRELQVWVRDLNTIIHQLNAIVPNDSLRVGLVVYERELRALESAL
;
A
#
# COMPACT_ATOMS: atom_id res chain seq x y z
N MET A 1 -13.84 -18.61 -11.36
CA MET A 1 -12.64 -18.82 -12.20
C MET A 1 -12.50 -17.60 -13.08
N SER A 2 -11.63 -16.66 -12.71
CA SER A 2 -11.34 -15.46 -13.49
C SER A 2 -9.99 -15.67 -14.19
N ASP A 3 -10.04 -16.05 -15.46
CA ASP A 3 -8.89 -16.17 -16.34
C ASP A 3 -8.36 -14.76 -16.66
N ASN A 4 -7.62 -14.17 -15.72
CA ASN A 4 -6.85 -12.96 -15.98
C ASN A 4 -5.36 -13.33 -16.11
N PRO A 5 -4.85 -13.57 -17.33
CA PRO A 5 -3.52 -14.11 -17.59
C PRO A 5 -2.37 -13.21 -17.10
N PHE A 6 -2.68 -11.98 -16.67
CA PHE A 6 -1.71 -11.05 -16.11
C PHE A 6 -1.41 -11.30 -14.63
N LEU A 7 -2.37 -11.82 -13.85
CA LEU A 7 -2.18 -12.10 -12.42
C LEU A 7 -1.31 -13.35 -12.18
N ASP A 8 -1.38 -14.34 -13.07
CA ASP A 8 -0.58 -15.55 -12.96
C ASP A 8 0.91 -15.30 -13.17
N ARG A 9 1.27 -14.38 -14.08
CA ARG A 9 2.67 -14.03 -14.37
C ARG A 9 3.40 -13.40 -13.18
N PHE A 10 2.69 -12.65 -12.34
CA PHE A 10 3.23 -12.06 -11.10
C PHE A 10 3.37 -13.09 -9.97
N ARG A 11 2.45 -14.08 -9.93
CA ARG A 11 2.50 -15.20 -8.98
C ARG A 11 3.68 -16.14 -9.29
N GLU A 12 4.04 -16.29 -10.55
CA GLU A 12 5.19 -17.08 -11.01
C GLU A 12 6.53 -16.43 -10.66
N GLN A 13 6.69 -15.12 -10.80
CA GLN A 13 7.93 -14.40 -10.43
C GLN A 13 8.24 -14.48 -8.93
N SER A 14 7.20 -14.60 -8.10
CA SER A 14 7.32 -14.75 -6.65
C SER A 14 7.66 -16.18 -6.22
N ARG A 15 7.47 -17.17 -7.09
CA ARG A 15 7.80 -18.59 -6.85
C ARG A 15 9.24 -18.94 -7.21
N THR A 16 9.86 -18.22 -8.13
CA THR A 16 11.23 -18.49 -8.57
C THR A 16 12.30 -17.91 -7.65
N SER A 17 11.94 -17.08 -6.69
CA SER A 17 12.87 -16.53 -5.69
C SER A 17 12.56 -17.07 -4.30
N GLY A 18 12.62 -18.40 -4.14
CA GLY A 18 12.21 -19.04 -2.90
C GLY A 18 12.72 -20.45 -2.69
N LYS A 19 14.04 -20.70 -2.80
CA LYS A 19 14.69 -21.87 -2.18
C LYS A 19 16.15 -21.60 -1.84
N ILE A 20 16.41 -21.18 -0.60
CA ILE A 20 17.54 -21.71 0.17
C ILE A 20 17.02 -21.96 1.59
N LYS A 21 16.87 -23.23 1.95
CA LYS A 21 16.60 -23.69 3.32
C LYS A 21 17.95 -24.02 3.96
N PRO A 22 18.36 -23.39 5.07
CA PRO A 22 19.46 -23.92 5.86
C PRO A 22 18.95 -25.12 6.66
N GLN A 23 19.68 -26.23 6.51
CA GLN A 23 19.51 -27.47 7.24
C GLN A 23 20.09 -27.30 8.64
N ALA A 24 19.36 -27.74 9.67
CA ALA A 24 19.85 -27.80 11.04
C ALA A 24 20.81 -28.99 11.20
N PRO A 25 21.93 -28.82 11.91
CA PRO A 25 22.50 -29.89 12.71
C PRO A 25 22.32 -29.59 14.20
N ALA A 26 21.91 -30.65 14.92
CA ALA A 26 22.14 -31.01 16.31
C ALA A 26 22.20 -29.91 17.40
N SER A 27 21.37 -30.13 18.42
CA SER A 27 21.36 -29.48 19.72
C SER A 27 22.70 -29.58 20.47
N ASP A 28 23.26 -28.44 20.85
CA ASP A 28 24.14 -28.26 22.01
C ASP A 28 23.49 -27.26 22.98
N PRO A 29 23.33 -27.58 24.27
CA PRO A 29 22.79 -26.66 25.27
C PRO A 29 23.95 -25.88 25.92
N ASN A 30 23.83 -24.55 25.97
CA ASN A 30 24.79 -23.55 26.50
C ASN A 30 25.88 -23.08 25.53
N ALA A 31 25.66 -21.92 24.91
CA ALA A 31 26.72 -20.95 24.64
C ALA A 31 26.11 -19.54 24.54
N ASP A 32 26.83 -18.63 25.16
CA ASP A 32 26.47 -17.31 25.66
C ASP A 32 26.49 -16.22 24.56
N SER A 33 25.75 -15.14 24.85
CA SER A 33 25.85 -13.73 24.40
C SER A 33 26.23 -13.32 22.96
N ASP A 34 25.48 -12.29 22.54
CA ASP A 34 25.85 -11.18 21.65
C ASP A 34 25.44 -11.25 20.16
N LYS A 35 24.44 -10.43 19.79
CA LYS A 35 24.07 -10.13 18.40
C LYS A 35 24.03 -8.60 18.20
N PRO A 36 24.67 -8.05 17.15
CA PRO A 36 24.77 -6.60 16.97
C PRO A 36 23.44 -6.00 16.47
N LYS A 37 22.97 -4.94 17.15
CA LYS A 37 21.79 -4.14 16.80
C LYS A 37 22.11 -3.28 15.57
N LYS A 38 21.27 -3.32 14.53
CA LYS A 38 21.42 -2.53 13.28
C LYS A 38 21.37 -1.03 13.58
N SER A 39 22.44 -0.30 13.25
CA SER A 39 22.52 1.16 13.35
C SER A 39 21.65 1.84 12.29
N PRO A 40 20.96 2.97 12.59
CA PRO A 40 20.14 3.67 11.63
C PRO A 40 20.97 4.36 10.53
N SER A 41 20.37 4.42 9.34
CA SER A 41 20.92 4.97 8.09
C SER A 41 21.27 6.47 8.16
N LEU A 42 22.30 6.87 7.40
CA LEU A 42 22.95 8.19 7.35
C LEU A 42 22.03 9.41 7.08
N THR A 43 20.75 9.22 6.76
CA THR A 43 19.81 10.34 6.56
C THR A 43 19.30 10.94 7.87
N ALA A 44 19.32 10.19 8.98
CA ALA A 44 18.89 10.67 10.31
C ALA A 44 19.93 11.58 10.99
N GLN A 45 21.17 11.63 10.51
CA GLN A 45 22.27 12.31 11.20
C GLN A 45 22.35 13.84 10.99
N ARG A 46 21.39 14.46 10.29
CA ARG A 46 21.46 15.90 9.99
C ARG A 46 20.16 16.67 10.18
N ALA A 47 19.51 16.47 11.32
CA ALA A 47 18.63 17.47 11.90
C ALA A 47 18.78 17.41 13.43
N GLY A 48 19.67 18.24 13.97
CA GLY A 48 19.72 18.52 15.41
C GLY A 48 18.45 19.28 15.81
N SER A 49 17.34 18.56 15.90
CA SER A 49 16.09 19.12 16.40
C SER A 49 16.19 19.27 17.92
N ILE A 50 15.57 20.31 18.45
CA ILE A 50 15.42 20.49 19.91
C ILE A 50 14.78 19.24 20.54
N ALA A 51 13.94 18.52 19.80
CA ALA A 51 13.36 17.26 20.24
C ALA A 51 14.43 16.18 20.48
N GLU A 52 15.39 15.99 19.56
CA GLU A 52 16.45 14.99 19.69
C GLU A 52 17.34 15.27 20.90
N GLN A 53 17.73 16.53 21.10
CA GLN A 53 18.54 16.93 22.26
C GLN A 53 17.80 16.72 23.58
N ARG A 54 16.49 16.97 23.63
CA ARG A 54 15.67 16.75 24.81
C ARG A 54 15.42 15.27 25.09
N ILE A 55 15.23 14.45 24.06
CA ILE A 55 15.11 13.00 24.19
C ILE A 55 16.42 12.42 24.71
N GLN A 56 17.56 12.84 24.18
CA GLN A 56 18.89 12.41 24.63
C GLN A 56 19.16 12.79 26.09
N ALA A 57 18.90 14.03 26.49
CA ALA A 57 19.04 14.47 27.88
C ALA A 57 18.12 13.68 28.84
N ALA A 58 16.87 13.42 28.43
CA ALA A 58 15.94 12.61 29.22
C ALA A 58 16.36 11.13 29.33
N MET A 59 17.03 10.59 28.31
CA MET A 59 17.65 9.25 28.39
C MET A 59 18.85 9.22 29.35
N GLU A 60 19.70 10.25 29.33
CA GLU A 60 20.84 10.38 30.24
C GLU A 60 20.42 10.60 31.70
N ASP A 61 19.31 11.32 31.92
CA ASP A 61 18.70 11.54 33.24
C ASP A 61 17.90 10.33 33.75
N GLY A 62 17.85 9.22 33.00
CA GLY A 62 17.11 8.01 33.38
C GLY A 62 15.60 8.20 33.43
N MET A 63 15.05 9.23 32.77
CA MET A 63 13.59 9.51 32.78
C MET A 63 12.76 8.46 32.05
N PHE A 64 13.42 7.59 31.26
CA PHE A 64 12.79 6.45 30.60
C PHE A 64 12.94 5.15 31.38
N ASP A 65 13.69 5.15 32.49
CA ASP A 65 13.86 3.96 33.34
C ASP A 65 12.59 3.77 34.19
N ASN A 66 12.10 2.52 34.25
CA ASN A 66 10.97 2.13 35.10
C ASN A 66 9.63 2.80 34.72
N LEU A 67 9.44 3.08 33.42
CA LEU A 67 8.17 3.64 32.93
C LEU A 67 7.01 2.67 33.21
N PRO A 68 5.81 3.19 33.54
CA PRO A 68 4.64 2.35 33.74
C PRO A 68 4.31 1.60 32.45
N GLY A 69 4.41 0.27 32.50
CA GLY A 69 4.22 -0.61 31.35
C GLY A 69 5.51 -1.02 30.61
N GLU A 70 6.69 -0.73 31.17
CA GLU A 70 7.98 -1.18 30.62
C GLU A 70 7.99 -2.72 30.43
N GLY A 71 8.35 -3.15 29.22
CA GLY A 71 8.36 -4.57 28.83
C GLY A 71 7.00 -5.19 28.53
N GLN A 72 5.88 -4.47 28.71
CA GLN A 72 4.55 -4.95 28.30
C GLN A 72 4.27 -4.60 26.84
N PRO A 73 3.54 -5.44 26.08
CA PRO A 73 3.07 -5.10 24.75
C PRO A 73 2.23 -3.82 24.79
N ILE A 74 2.61 -2.83 23.99
CA ILE A 74 1.85 -1.58 23.83
C ILE A 74 0.55 -1.92 23.09
N ASP A 75 -0.60 -1.58 23.68
CA ASP A 75 -1.89 -1.66 22.97
C ASP A 75 -1.98 -0.52 21.94
N LEU A 76 -1.80 -0.88 20.66
CA LEU A 76 -1.91 0.06 19.55
C LEU A 76 -3.34 0.58 19.33
N ASN A 77 -4.33 0.03 20.03
CA ASN A 77 -5.72 0.50 20.04
C ASN A 77 -6.04 1.44 21.22
N ASP A 78 -5.03 1.84 21.99
CA ASP A 78 -5.28 2.74 23.11
C ASP A 78 -5.51 4.17 22.61
N ASP A 79 -6.78 4.58 22.61
CA ASP A 79 -7.24 5.90 22.22
C ASP A 79 -7.08 6.90 23.39
N MET A 80 -5.95 6.80 24.12
CA MET A 80 -5.64 7.58 25.32
C MET A 80 -5.75 9.09 25.09
N TYR A 81 -5.33 9.52 23.90
CA TYR A 81 -5.32 10.90 23.43
C TYR A 81 -6.72 11.44 23.09
N ILE A 82 -7.73 10.58 23.08
CA ILE A 82 -9.11 10.95 22.80
C ILE A 82 -9.87 11.11 24.14
N PRO A 83 -10.62 12.20 24.34
CA PRO A 83 -11.49 12.36 25.50
C PRO A 83 -12.40 11.14 25.68
N ALA A 84 -12.56 10.67 26.92
CA ALA A 84 -13.24 9.40 27.22
C ALA A 84 -14.64 9.29 26.58
N GLU A 85 -15.38 10.40 26.58
CA GLU A 85 -16.73 10.52 25.99
C GLU A 85 -16.74 10.30 24.47
N LEU A 86 -15.65 10.62 23.78
CA LEU A 86 -15.52 10.53 22.33
C LEU A 86 -14.89 9.22 21.85
N ARG A 87 -14.27 8.43 22.75
CA ARG A 87 -13.58 7.17 22.38
C ARG A 87 -14.52 6.18 21.73
N MET A 88 -15.74 6.01 22.24
CA MET A 88 -16.72 5.09 21.64
C MET A 88 -17.14 5.56 20.24
N ALA A 89 -17.46 6.84 20.08
CA ALA A 89 -17.80 7.40 18.77
C ALA A 89 -16.64 7.26 17.77
N PHE A 90 -15.41 7.51 18.22
CA PHE A 90 -14.21 7.36 17.40
C PHE A 90 -13.93 5.91 17.02
N ARG A 91 -14.05 4.96 17.96
CA ARG A 91 -13.89 3.52 17.68
C ARG A 91 -14.94 3.00 16.71
N VAL A 92 -16.20 3.41 16.89
CA VAL A 92 -17.29 3.08 15.95
C VAL A 92 -17.00 3.68 14.58
N MET A 93 -16.57 4.95 14.51
CA MET A 93 -16.21 5.59 13.24
C MET A 93 -15.02 4.90 12.54
N LYS A 94 -13.94 4.65 13.27
CA LYS A 94 -12.72 3.96 12.79
C LYS A 94 -13.02 2.53 12.34
N GLY A 95 -13.93 1.83 13.04
CA GLY A 95 -14.42 0.50 12.66
C GLY A 95 -15.44 0.50 11.53
N SER A 96 -16.25 1.56 11.39
CA SER A 96 -17.29 1.67 10.35
C SER A 96 -16.72 1.78 8.94
N GLN A 97 -15.52 2.34 8.78
CA GLN A 97 -14.78 2.30 7.52
C GLN A 97 -14.13 0.94 7.22
N GLN A 98 -14.07 0.00 8.17
CA GLN A 98 -13.47 -1.32 7.97
C GLN A 98 -14.51 -2.43 7.84
N GLY A 99 -15.73 -2.21 8.34
CA GLY A 99 -16.83 -3.18 8.29
C GLY A 99 -17.78 -3.06 7.10
N ALA A 100 -17.64 -2.01 6.28
CA ALA A 100 -18.54 -1.80 5.15
C ALA A 100 -18.16 -2.63 3.92
N PRO A 101 -19.11 -3.31 3.25
CA PRO A 101 -18.82 -4.23 2.14
C PRO A 101 -18.17 -3.56 0.92
N TRP A 102 -18.31 -2.24 0.76
CA TRP A 102 -17.71 -1.50 -0.36
C TRP A 102 -16.26 -1.08 -0.13
N VAL A 103 -15.72 -1.20 1.08
CA VAL A 103 -14.37 -0.75 1.42
C VAL A 103 -13.32 -1.56 0.68
N ALA A 104 -13.49 -2.88 0.60
CA ALA A 104 -12.61 -3.75 -0.16
C ALA A 104 -12.63 -3.39 -1.66
N LEU A 105 -13.82 -3.19 -2.24
CA LEU A 105 -13.95 -2.78 -3.64
C LEU A 105 -13.40 -1.38 -3.91
N GLN A 106 -13.49 -0.47 -2.95
CA GLN A 106 -12.89 0.85 -3.03
C GLN A 106 -11.36 0.78 -2.98
N HIS A 107 -10.79 -0.12 -2.18
CA HIS A 107 -9.37 -0.42 -2.19
C HIS A 107 -8.92 -1.02 -3.54
N ASP A 108 -9.68 -1.98 -4.08
CA ASP A 108 -9.41 -2.59 -5.39
C ASP A 108 -9.47 -1.55 -6.51
N TYR A 109 -10.47 -0.68 -6.50
CA TYR A 109 -10.58 0.46 -7.42
C TYR A 109 -9.36 1.36 -7.32
N ASN A 110 -8.98 1.78 -6.12
CA ASN A 110 -7.83 2.65 -5.88
C ASN A 110 -6.53 2.04 -6.38
N ASN A 111 -6.33 0.73 -6.16
CA ASN A 111 -5.16 0.03 -6.67
C ASN A 111 -5.16 -0.04 -8.20
N HIS A 112 -6.29 -0.39 -8.81
CA HIS A 112 -6.40 -0.48 -10.26
C HIS A 112 -6.23 0.88 -10.94
N ILE A 113 -6.87 1.94 -10.42
CA ILE A 113 -6.78 3.28 -11.01
C ILE A 113 -5.35 3.82 -10.88
N ASN A 114 -4.68 3.63 -9.75
CA ASN A 114 -3.29 4.08 -9.58
C ASN A 114 -2.35 3.40 -10.59
N ARG A 115 -2.48 2.08 -10.76
CA ARG A 115 -1.67 1.33 -11.74
C ARG A 115 -1.96 1.76 -13.17
N TYR A 116 -3.23 1.96 -13.49
CA TYR A 116 -3.66 2.46 -14.79
C TYR A 116 -3.10 3.86 -15.09
N GLN A 117 -3.14 4.77 -14.13
CA GLN A 117 -2.60 6.12 -14.28
C GLN A 117 -1.09 6.11 -14.52
N ILE A 118 -0.33 5.27 -13.80
CA ILE A 118 1.10 5.09 -14.03
C ILE A 118 1.35 4.55 -15.44
N TRP A 119 0.60 3.53 -15.85
CA TRP A 119 0.70 2.97 -17.20
C TRP A 119 0.40 4.03 -18.26
N LEU A 120 -0.68 4.80 -18.13
CA LEU A 120 -1.03 5.87 -19.05
C LEU A 120 0.10 6.90 -19.16
N ARG A 121 0.63 7.36 -18.03
CA ARG A 121 1.73 8.34 -18.02
C ARG A 121 2.94 7.83 -18.79
N ASN A 122 3.40 6.62 -18.50
CA ASN A 122 4.59 6.05 -19.12
C ASN A 122 4.42 5.87 -20.64
N ASN A 123 3.22 5.50 -21.09
CA ASN A 123 2.94 5.32 -22.51
C ASN A 123 2.67 6.64 -23.22
N ARG A 124 2.11 7.66 -22.55
CA ARG A 124 1.97 9.01 -23.12
C ARG A 124 3.33 9.62 -23.47
N GLU A 125 4.31 9.48 -22.58
CA GLU A 125 5.66 10.01 -22.79
C GLU A 125 6.38 9.35 -23.99
N THR A 126 6.02 8.11 -24.33
CA THR A 126 6.68 7.33 -25.39
C THR A 126 5.83 7.15 -26.66
N TRP A 127 4.56 7.56 -26.64
CA TRP A 127 3.58 7.34 -27.73
C TRP A 127 4.05 7.85 -29.09
N ALA A 128 4.64 9.06 -29.11
CA ALA A 128 5.08 9.76 -30.32
C ALA A 128 6.18 9.02 -31.10
N VAL A 129 7.03 8.26 -30.41
CA VAL A 129 8.17 7.53 -31.00
C VAL A 129 7.88 6.03 -31.19
N THR A 130 6.68 5.59 -30.85
CA THR A 130 6.31 4.18 -30.82
C THR A 130 5.89 3.69 -32.22
N SER A 131 6.34 2.49 -32.60
CA SER A 131 5.97 1.87 -33.89
C SER A 131 4.47 1.53 -33.97
N ILE A 132 3.92 1.45 -35.18
CA ILE A 132 2.50 1.14 -35.42
C ILE A 132 2.08 -0.19 -34.76
N ASN A 133 2.91 -1.24 -34.86
CA ASN A 133 2.60 -2.54 -34.24
C ASN A 133 2.54 -2.46 -32.71
N GLU A 134 3.40 -1.62 -32.12
CA GLU A 134 3.43 -1.41 -30.69
C GLU A 134 2.25 -0.52 -30.23
N GLN A 135 1.87 0.48 -31.02
CA GLN A 135 0.64 1.24 -30.79
C GLN A 135 -0.61 0.34 -30.80
N GLU A 136 -0.70 -0.62 -31.72
CA GLU A 136 -1.77 -1.63 -31.73
C GLU A 136 -1.74 -2.57 -30.51
N ARG A 137 -0.55 -2.88 -29.99
CA ARG A 137 -0.41 -3.62 -28.72
C ARG A 137 -0.93 -2.79 -27.55
N LEU A 138 -0.55 -1.51 -27.47
CA LEU A 138 -0.97 -0.59 -26.41
C LEU A 138 -2.47 -0.29 -26.45
N ARG A 139 -3.08 -0.21 -27.64
CA ARG A 139 -4.54 -0.10 -27.82
C ARG A 139 -5.28 -1.29 -27.19
N ARG A 140 -4.80 -2.51 -27.45
CA ARG A 140 -5.36 -3.72 -26.83
C ARG A 140 -5.18 -3.74 -25.32
N GLU A 141 -4.01 -3.32 -24.81
CA GLU A 141 -3.81 -3.18 -23.36
C GLU A 141 -4.75 -2.15 -22.74
N LEU A 142 -4.94 -0.99 -23.39
CA LEU A 142 -5.88 0.04 -22.94
C LEU A 142 -7.31 -0.49 -22.87
N GLN A 143 -7.75 -1.27 -23.87
CA GLN A 143 -9.08 -1.90 -23.83
C GLN A 143 -9.25 -2.80 -22.60
N VAL A 144 -8.23 -3.60 -22.26
CA VAL A 144 -8.26 -4.46 -21.07
C VAL A 144 -8.33 -3.62 -19.79
N TRP A 145 -7.50 -2.58 -19.69
CA TRP A 145 -7.51 -1.67 -18.53
C TRP A 145 -8.89 -1.03 -18.31
N VAL A 146 -9.49 -0.50 -19.38
CA VAL A 146 -10.81 0.15 -19.31
C VAL A 146 -11.88 -0.85 -18.91
N ARG A 147 -11.87 -2.06 -19.47
CA ARG A 147 -12.81 -3.14 -19.11
C ARG A 147 -12.71 -3.50 -17.63
N ASP A 148 -11.49 -3.74 -17.14
CA ASP A 148 -11.26 -4.19 -15.76
C ASP A 148 -11.65 -3.08 -14.76
N LEU A 149 -11.27 -1.83 -15.03
CA LEU A 149 -11.68 -0.68 -14.22
C LEU A 149 -13.20 -0.50 -14.18
N ASN A 150 -13.86 -0.55 -15.34
CA ASN A 150 -15.31 -0.40 -15.40
C ASN A 150 -16.04 -1.54 -14.68
N THR A 151 -15.50 -2.75 -14.70
CA THR A 151 -16.05 -3.88 -13.94
C THR A 151 -16.05 -3.57 -12.44
N ILE A 152 -14.94 -3.06 -11.91
CA ILE A 152 -14.83 -2.68 -10.49
C ILE A 152 -15.77 -1.50 -10.18
N ILE A 153 -15.81 -0.49 -11.05
CA ILE A 153 -16.68 0.68 -10.87
C ILE A 153 -18.16 0.26 -10.84
N HIS A 154 -18.58 -0.65 -11.72
CA HIS A 154 -19.95 -1.17 -11.70
C HIS A 154 -20.27 -1.92 -10.40
N GLN A 155 -19.36 -2.77 -9.92
CA GLN A 155 -19.54 -3.48 -8.66
C GLN A 155 -19.61 -2.51 -7.48
N LEU A 156 -18.71 -1.54 -7.43
CA LEU A 156 -18.69 -0.51 -6.39
C LEU A 156 -20.00 0.29 -6.40
N ASN A 157 -20.40 0.79 -7.56
CA ASN A 157 -21.63 1.59 -7.73
C ASN A 157 -22.91 0.84 -7.37
N ALA A 158 -22.91 -0.49 -7.48
CA ALA A 158 -24.05 -1.32 -7.11
C ALA A 158 -24.24 -1.48 -5.58
N ILE A 159 -23.16 -1.33 -4.82
CA ILE A 159 -23.16 -1.58 -3.36
C ILE A 159 -23.03 -0.31 -2.51
N VAL A 160 -22.58 0.81 -3.09
CA VAL A 160 -22.50 2.06 -2.33
C VAL A 160 -23.90 2.58 -2.00
N PRO A 161 -24.15 2.96 -0.74
CA PRO A 161 -25.48 3.38 -0.28
C PRO A 161 -25.88 4.79 -0.74
N ASN A 162 -24.92 5.60 -1.18
CA ASN A 162 -25.14 6.98 -1.59
C ASN A 162 -24.63 7.21 -3.03
N ASP A 163 -25.44 7.91 -3.82
CA ASP A 163 -25.13 8.35 -5.18
C ASP A 163 -23.85 9.21 -5.25
N SER A 164 -23.56 9.99 -4.20
CA SER A 164 -22.32 10.79 -4.11
C SER A 164 -21.02 9.95 -4.03
N LEU A 165 -21.13 8.66 -3.70
CA LEU A 165 -19.98 7.74 -3.64
C LEU A 165 -19.79 6.95 -4.95
N ARG A 166 -20.65 7.17 -5.95
CA ARG A 166 -20.53 6.50 -7.24
C ARG A 166 -19.41 7.11 -8.06
N VAL A 167 -18.70 6.24 -8.79
CA VAL A 167 -17.60 6.62 -9.67
C VAL A 167 -18.06 6.57 -11.12
N GLY A 168 -17.66 7.55 -11.92
CA GLY A 168 -17.93 7.59 -13.36
C GLY A 168 -17.09 6.56 -14.12
N LEU A 169 -17.68 5.96 -15.16
CA LEU A 169 -17.00 4.98 -15.99
C LEU A 169 -15.85 5.61 -16.79
N VAL A 170 -14.80 4.81 -16.99
CA VAL A 170 -13.68 5.14 -17.88
C VAL A 170 -14.10 4.85 -19.32
N VAL A 171 -13.92 5.81 -20.22
CA VAL A 171 -14.35 5.71 -21.62
C VAL A 171 -13.14 5.50 -22.52
N TYR A 172 -13.06 4.34 -23.16
CA TYR A 172 -11.92 3.95 -24.01
C TYR A 172 -11.53 5.01 -25.04
N GLU A 173 -12.50 5.52 -25.81
CA GLU A 173 -12.26 6.46 -26.90
C GLU A 173 -11.73 7.82 -26.41
N ARG A 174 -12.05 8.18 -25.17
CA ARG A 174 -11.54 9.41 -24.54
C ARG A 174 -10.08 9.22 -24.15
N GLU A 175 -9.76 8.09 -23.54
CA GLU A 175 -8.41 7.76 -23.09
C GLU A 175 -7.46 7.51 -24.26
N LEU A 176 -7.96 6.89 -25.34
CA LEU A 176 -7.18 6.71 -26.56
C LEU A 176 -6.83 8.05 -27.21
N ARG A 177 -7.81 8.95 -27.35
CA ARG A 177 -7.55 10.32 -27.84
C ARG A 177 -6.54 11.05 -26.98
N ALA A 178 -6.58 10.84 -25.67
CA ALA A 178 -5.65 11.44 -24.73
C ALA A 178 -4.21 10.92 -24.90
N LEU A 179 -4.02 9.68 -25.36
CA LEU A 179 -2.71 9.14 -25.75
C LEU A 179 -2.25 9.71 -27.10
N GLU A 180 -3.16 9.77 -28.06
CA GLU A 180 -2.87 10.24 -29.43
C GLU A 180 -2.60 11.76 -29.50
N SER A 181 -3.21 12.54 -28.61
CA SER A 181 -3.04 14.00 -28.56
C SER A 181 -1.79 14.45 -27.78
N ALA A 182 -0.94 13.52 -27.31
CA ALA A 182 0.27 13.84 -26.54
C ALA A 182 1.47 14.26 -27.44
N LEU A 183 1.19 14.66 -28.68
CA LEU A 183 2.13 15.16 -29.70
C LEU A 183 2.20 16.68 -29.69
#